data_AF-A0A938LMD3-F1
#
_entry.id   AF-A0A938LMD3-F1
#
_cell.length_a   1.000
_cell.length_b   1.000
_cell.length_c   1.000
_cell.angle_alpha   90.00
_cell.angle_beta   90.00
_cell.angle_gamma   90.00
#
_symmetry.space_group_name_H-M   'P 1'
#
loop_
_entity.id
_entity.type
_entity.pdbx_description
1 polymer ?
#
loop_
_entity_poly.entity_id
_entity_poly.type
_entity_poly.pdbx_seq_one_letter_code
_entity_poly.pdbx_strand_id
1 'polypeptide(L)' 'MTSKDMAIKTIQELPDSATWEEIEERVRFLAGIEKGLADIKAGKVVPHAEVKESLKRWLTR' A
#
# COMPACT_ATOMS: atom_id res chain seq x y z
N MET A 1 -13.13 -13.27 -4.52
CA MET A 1 -11.70 -13.52 -4.77
C MET A 1 -10.99 -13.35 -3.44
N THR A 2 -10.16 -14.31 -3.03
CA THR A 2 -9.45 -14.23 -1.75
C THR A 2 -8.15 -13.43 -1.89
N SER A 3 -7.57 -12.95 -0.79
CA SER A 3 -6.24 -12.32 -0.81
C SER A 3 -5.16 -13.27 -1.37
N LYS A 4 -5.33 -14.58 -1.18
CA LYS A 4 -4.45 -15.60 -1.78
C LYS A 4 -4.56 -15.62 -3.30
N ASP A 5 -5.78 -15.61 -3.84
CA ASP A 5 -5.99 -15.63 -5.30
C ASP A 5 -5.43 -14.36 -5.95
N MET A 6 -5.62 -13.20 -5.31
CA MET A 6 -5.05 -11.93 -5.76
C MET A 6 -3.53 -11.95 -5.77
N ALA A 7 -2.90 -12.44 -4.69
CA ALA A 7 -1.44 -12.55 -4.61
C ALA A 7 -0.88 -13.45 -5.71
N ILE A 8 -1.47 -14.64 -5.94
CA ILE A 8 -1.04 -15.56 -6.99
C ILE A 8 -1.16 -14.90 -8.37
N LYS A 9 -2.31 -14.27 -8.67
CA LYS A 9 -2.53 -13.59 -9.94
C LYS A 9 -1.50 -12.49 -10.17
N THR A 10 -1.22 -11.67 -9.15
CA THR A 10 -0.22 -10.61 -9.25
C THR A 10 1.19 -11.14 -9.49
N ILE A 11 1.57 -12.24 -8.85
CA ILE A 11 2.87 -12.87 -9.08
C ILE A 11 2.96 -13.41 -10.51
N GLN A 12 1.88 -13.99 -11.04
CA GLN A 12 1.81 -14.47 -12.42
C GLN A 12 1.91 -13.37 -13.48
N GLU A 13 1.61 -12.11 -13.13
CA GLU A 13 1.74 -10.96 -14.02
C GLU A 13 3.16 -10.38 -14.04
N LEU A 14 4.05 -10.81 -13.15
CA LEU A 14 5.44 -10.37 -13.14
C LEU A 14 6.27 -11.09 -14.23
N PRO A 15 7.34 -10.46 -14.75
CA PRO A 15 8.26 -11.13 -15.65
C PRO A 15 8.90 -12.37 -15.01
N ASP A 16 9.24 -13.39 -15.79
CA ASP A 16 9.95 -14.58 -15.32
C ASP A 16 11.32 -14.25 -14.67
N SER A 17 11.88 -13.08 -14.99
CA SER A 17 13.13 -12.58 -14.41
C SER A 17 12.97 -11.90 -13.04
N ALA A 18 11.74 -11.80 -12.52
CA ALA A 18 11.47 -11.05 -11.30
C ALA A 18 12.22 -11.64 -10.09
N THR A 19 12.84 -10.78 -9.29
CA THR A 19 13.54 -11.21 -8.07
C THR A 19 12.58 -11.40 -6.91
N TRP A 20 13.06 -12.04 -5.85
CA TRP A 20 12.30 -12.16 -4.61
C TRP A 20 11.92 -10.81 -4.02
N GLU A 21 12.81 -9.82 -4.07
CA GLU A 21 12.53 -8.46 -3.60
C GLU A 21 11.40 -7.81 -4.38
N GLU A 22 11.39 -7.94 -5.72
CA GLU A 22 10.34 -7.36 -6.57
C GLU A 22 8.99 -8.03 -6.35
N ILE A 23 8.97 -9.36 -6.18
CA ILE A 23 7.77 -10.12 -5.83
C ILE A 23 7.22 -9.64 -4.48
N GLU A 24 8.08 -9.54 -3.46
CA GLU A 24 7.69 -9.10 -2.13
C GLU A 24 7.15 -7.66 -2.15
N GLU A 25 7.86 -6.74 -2.81
CA GLU A 25 7.46 -5.35 -2.94
C GLU A 25 6.08 -5.24 -3.59
N ARG A 26 5.86 -5.96 -4.69
CA ARG A 26 4.60 -5.95 -5.41
C ARG A 26 3.43 -6.43 -4.55
N VAL A 27 3.61 -7.53 -3.83
CA VAL A 27 2.58 -8.06 -2.92
C VAL A 27 2.31 -7.09 -1.77
N ARG A 28 3.37 -6.55 -1.16
CA ARG A 28 3.26 -5.58 -0.05
C ARG A 28 2.55 -4.30 -0.49
N PHE A 29 2.83 -3.81 -1.69
CA PHE A 29 2.18 -2.63 -2.26
C PHE A 29 0.67 -2.82 -2.38
N LEU A 30 0.21 -3.93 -2.93
CA LEU A 30 -1.23 -4.23 -3.06
C LEU A 30 -1.90 -4.40 -1.70
N ALA A 31 -1.26 -5.10 -0.76
CA ALA A 31 -1.77 -5.23 0.61
C ALA A 31 -1.91 -3.86 1.30
N GLY A 32 -0.98 -2.93 1.04
CA GLY A 32 -1.05 -1.55 1.51
C GLY A 32 -2.25 -0.79 0.96
N ILE A 33 -2.56 -0.95 -0.34
CA ILE A 33 -3.74 -0.36 -0.98
C ILE A 33 -5.02 -0.91 -0.36
N GLU A 34 -5.15 -2.24 -0.23
CA GLU A 34 -6.34 -2.86 0.37
C GLU A 34 -6.56 -2.35 1.80
N LYS A 35 -5.50 -2.25 2.59
CA LYS A 35 -5.56 -1.68 3.94
C LYS A 35 -6.02 -0.22 3.90
N GLY A 36 -5.45 0.61 3.03
CA GLY A 36 -5.84 2.01 2.89
C GLY A 36 -7.32 2.19 2.52
N LEU A 37 -7.82 1.38 1.58
CA LEU A 37 -9.23 1.36 1.21
C LEU A 37 -10.14 0.93 2.37
N ALA A 38 -9.72 -0.06 3.14
CA ALA A 38 -10.44 -0.50 4.33
C ALA A 38 -10.47 0.58 5.43
N ASP A 39 -9.34 1.27 5.65
CA ASP A 39 -9.23 2.39 6.58
C ASP A 39 -10.14 3.56 6.17
N ILE A 40 -10.20 3.90 4.88
CA ILE A 40 -11.14 4.90 4.34
C ILE A 40 -12.60 4.50 4.64
N LYS A 41 -12.97 3.25 4.34
CA LYS A 41 -14.33 2.75 4.59
C LYS A 41 -14.69 2.76 6.07
N ALA A 42 -13.71 2.53 6.94
CA ALA A 42 -13.87 2.58 8.39
C ALA A 42 -13.81 3.99 8.99
N GLY A 43 -13.64 5.04 8.17
CA GLY A 43 -13.49 6.42 8.63
C GLY A 43 -12.16 6.71 9.34
N LYS A 44 -11.17 5.82 9.23
CA LYS A 44 -9.82 5.98 9.77
C LYS A 44 -8.98 6.86 8.84
N VAL A 45 -9.43 8.08 8.61
CA VAL A 45 -8.77 9.06 7.75
C VAL A 45 -8.34 10.26 8.56
N VAL A 46 -7.27 10.93 8.11
CA VAL A 46 -6.77 12.16 8.73
C VAL A 46 -7.11 13.33 7.80
N PRO A 47 -7.77 14.39 8.29
CA PRO A 47 -8.04 15.59 7.50
C PRO A 47 -6.76 16.22 6.95
N HIS A 48 -6.84 16.80 5.75
CA HIS A 48 -5.68 17.42 5.09
C HIS A 48 -4.97 18.48 5.94
N ALA A 49 -5.72 19.26 6.73
CA ALA A 49 -5.16 20.26 7.64
C ALA A 49 -4.28 19.62 8.72
N GLU A 50 -4.73 18.53 9.34
CA GLU A 50 -3.97 17.80 10.37
C GLU A 50 -2.70 17.15 9.78
N VAL A 51 -2.78 16.63 8.55
CA VAL A 51 -1.60 16.13 7.83
C VAL A 51 -0.56 17.25 7.68
N LYS A 52 -0.96 18.44 7.20
CA LYS A 52 -0.06 19.60 7.06
C LYS A 52 0.61 19.97 8.39
N GLU A 53 -0.15 20.02 9.48
CA GLU A 53 0.40 20.31 10.80
C GLU A 53 1.41 19.26 11.26
N SER A 54 1.11 17.96 11.07
CA SER A 54 1.98 16.87 11.48
C SER A 54 3.35 16.87 10.77
N LEU A 55 3.38 17.33 9.51
CA LEU A 55 4.58 17.38 8.67
C LEU A 55 5.48 18.58 8.99
N LYS A 56 4.98 19.63 9.65
CA LYS A 56 5.78 20.83 9.98
C LYS A 56 7.08 20.51 10.69
N ARG A 57 7.09 19.50 11.58
CA ARG A 57 8.28 19.05 12.33
C ARG A 57 9.42 18.54 11.45
N TRP A 58 9.09 18.03 10.26
CA TRP A 58 10.07 17.46 9.31
C TRP A 58 10.44 18.46 8.21
N LEU A 59 9.54 19.39 7.91
CA LEU A 59 9.66 20.35 6.82
C LEU A 59 10.24 21.71 7.27
N THR A 60 10.48 21.92 8.56
CA THR A 60 11.24 23.08 9.06
C THR A 60 12.70 22.99 8.61
N ARG A 61 13.00 23.70 7.51
CA ARG A 61 14.32 24.18 7.14
C ARG A 61 14.28 25.71 7.10
#